data_AF-A0A0G0KGG4-F1
#
_entry.id   AF-A0A0G0KGG4-F1
#
_cell.length_a   1.000
_cell.length_b   1.000
_cell.length_c   1.000
_cell.angle_alpha   90.00
_cell.angle_beta   90.00
_cell.angle_gamma   90.00
#
_symmetry.space_group_name_H-M   'P 1'
#
loop_
_entity.id
_entity.type
_entity.pdbx_description
1 polymer ?
#
loop_
_entity_poly.entity_id
_entity_poly.type
_entity_poly.pdbx_seq_one_letter_code
_entity_poly.pdbx_strand_id
1 'polypeptide(L)'
;MENIELKFLDKVFKLTLRDEADVSVMREIFKLREYRLAEETIKSAKDPIIDVGAHAGFFSLYASAFNSNVKIFALEPEPKNFDILEKHLKNNKIKNVLPLAVALSSKSGKQKLHLSKDSHNHYLSSGEAVEETIMVPTQDLTNFCEKNKIKNISLLKLDIEGGEYDIFRSLSTENYDIIKSVVMEYHNYDKNNHTEIVQLLREHGFTVQTFPSKFDKKLGFIFARNKRNNN
;
A
#
# COMPACT_ATOMS: atom_id res chain seq x y z
N MET A 1 -4.59 11.69 -20.19
CA MET A 1 -5.29 12.34 -19.07
C MET A 1 -6.77 12.51 -19.40
N GLU A 2 -7.59 11.63 -18.86
CA GLU A 2 -9.05 11.61 -18.95
C GLU A 2 -9.65 11.84 -17.56
N ASN A 3 -10.77 12.58 -17.45
CA ASN A 3 -11.51 12.69 -16.20
C ASN A 3 -12.80 11.88 -16.31
N ILE A 4 -13.04 11.01 -15.33
CA ILE A 4 -14.21 10.12 -15.31
C ILE A 4 -14.96 10.22 -13.97
N GLU A 5 -16.22 9.79 -14.00
CA GLU A 5 -17.00 9.53 -12.78
C GLU A 5 -17.17 8.02 -12.60
N LEU A 6 -16.70 7.50 -11.47
CA LEU A 6 -16.79 6.09 -11.11
C LEU A 6 -17.77 5.92 -9.94
N LYS A 7 -18.86 5.20 -10.16
CA LYS A 7 -19.78 4.82 -9.08
C LYS A 7 -19.22 3.60 -8.34
N PHE A 8 -19.05 3.72 -7.02
CA PHE A 8 -18.63 2.63 -6.15
C PHE A 8 -19.33 2.72 -4.80
N LEU A 9 -19.99 1.63 -4.39
CA LEU A 9 -20.92 1.62 -3.26
C LEU A 9 -21.97 2.74 -3.41
N ASP A 10 -22.11 3.57 -2.38
CA ASP A 10 -22.99 4.75 -2.32
C ASP A 10 -22.29 6.05 -2.77
N LYS A 11 -21.05 5.98 -3.27
CA LYS A 11 -20.25 7.14 -3.67
C LYS A 11 -20.08 7.23 -5.20
N VAL A 12 -19.82 8.45 -5.66
CA VAL A 12 -19.37 8.74 -7.04
C VAL A 12 -18.02 9.42 -6.94
N PHE A 13 -16.98 8.75 -7.43
CA PHE A 13 -15.62 9.25 -7.45
C PHE A 13 -15.30 9.96 -8.74
N LYS A 14 -14.79 11.19 -8.66
CA LYS A 14 -14.22 11.96 -9.75
C LYS A 14 -12.73 11.64 -9.85
N LEU A 15 -12.36 10.88 -10.87
CA LEU A 15 -10.99 10.39 -11.08
C LEU A 15 -10.36 11.05 -12.31
N THR A 16 -9.04 11.20 -12.27
CA THR A 16 -8.17 11.60 -13.38
C THR A 16 -7.28 10.41 -13.70
N LEU A 17 -7.41 9.85 -14.90
CA LEU A 17 -6.60 8.73 -15.39
C LEU A 17 -5.61 9.25 -16.42
N ARG A 18 -4.31 9.06 -16.19
CA ARG A 18 -3.24 9.60 -17.05
C ARG A 18 -3.00 8.75 -18.29
N ASP A 19 -2.96 7.44 -18.10
CA ASP A 19 -2.56 6.42 -19.07
C ASP A 19 -3.32 5.09 -18.84
N GLU A 20 -3.02 4.07 -19.66
CA GLU A 20 -3.59 2.71 -19.54
C GLU A 20 -3.26 2.05 -18.19
N ALA A 21 -2.14 2.45 -17.60
CA ALA A 21 -1.68 1.99 -16.31
C ALA A 21 -2.68 2.42 -15.22
N ASP A 22 -3.00 3.71 -15.10
CA ASP A 22 -4.03 4.22 -14.19
C ASP A 22 -5.40 3.53 -14.43
N VAL A 23 -5.74 3.24 -15.70
CA VAL A 23 -6.98 2.51 -16.06
C VAL A 23 -6.96 1.08 -15.52
N SER A 24 -5.84 0.37 -15.63
CA SER A 24 -5.69 -1.00 -15.12
C SER A 24 -5.88 -1.06 -13.61
N VAL A 25 -5.11 -0.27 -12.85
CA VAL A 25 -5.16 -0.24 -11.37
C VAL A 25 -6.55 0.13 -10.88
N MET A 26 -7.17 1.14 -11.50
CA MET A 26 -8.53 1.53 -11.15
C MET A 26 -9.51 0.36 -11.37
N ARG A 27 -9.40 -0.38 -12.47
CA ARG A 27 -10.27 -1.54 -12.75
C ARG A 27 -10.01 -2.68 -11.79
N GLU A 28 -8.76 -3.00 -11.52
CA GLU A 28 -8.32 -4.03 -10.57
C GLU A 28 -8.92 -3.78 -9.18
N ILE A 29 -8.74 -2.57 -8.66
CA ILE A 29 -9.22 -2.21 -7.33
C ILE A 29 -10.75 -2.12 -7.28
N PHE A 30 -11.39 -1.35 -8.16
CA PHE A 30 -12.82 -1.05 -8.02
C PHE A 30 -13.73 -2.09 -8.69
N LYS A 31 -13.33 -2.65 -9.83
CA LYS A 31 -14.17 -3.57 -10.62
C LYS A 31 -13.86 -5.03 -10.31
N LEU A 32 -12.58 -5.41 -10.25
CA LEU A 32 -12.17 -6.79 -9.94
C LEU A 32 -12.09 -7.06 -8.44
N ARG A 33 -12.01 -5.99 -7.62
CA ARG A 33 -11.99 -6.04 -6.16
C ARG A 33 -10.88 -6.94 -5.65
N GLU A 34 -9.67 -6.72 -6.14
CA GLU A 34 -8.50 -7.53 -5.74
C GLU A 34 -8.26 -7.52 -4.23
N TYR A 35 -8.51 -6.37 -3.60
CA TYR A 35 -8.44 -6.19 -2.15
C TYR A 35 -9.67 -6.67 -1.36
N ARG A 36 -10.58 -7.44 -1.97
CA ARG A 36 -11.85 -7.87 -1.32
C ARG A 36 -11.68 -8.55 0.03
N LEU A 37 -10.57 -9.25 0.24
CA LEU A 37 -10.27 -9.96 1.49
C LEU A 37 -10.05 -9.01 2.67
N ALA A 38 -9.58 -7.80 2.38
CA ALA A 38 -9.36 -6.76 3.36
C ALA A 38 -10.62 -5.95 3.68
N GLU A 39 -11.71 -6.09 2.93
CA GLU A 39 -12.90 -5.24 3.09
C GLU A 39 -13.54 -5.33 4.46
N GLU A 40 -13.70 -6.53 5.01
CA GLU A 40 -14.26 -6.70 6.36
C GLU A 40 -13.34 -6.09 7.42
N THR A 41 -12.02 -6.20 7.22
CA THR A 41 -11.04 -5.50 8.07
C THR A 41 -11.19 -3.99 7.94
N ILE A 42 -11.35 -3.44 6.73
CA ILE A 42 -11.54 -2.01 6.49
C ILE A 42 -12.85 -1.51 7.13
N LYS A 43 -13.98 -2.19 6.89
CA LYS A 43 -15.30 -1.83 7.43
C LYS A 43 -15.30 -1.79 8.95
N SER A 44 -14.63 -2.76 9.58
CA SER A 44 -14.54 -2.91 11.03
C SER A 44 -13.39 -2.13 11.68
N ALA A 45 -12.55 -1.47 10.87
CA ALA A 45 -11.34 -0.80 11.34
C ALA A 45 -11.64 0.28 12.39
N LYS A 46 -10.94 0.21 13.52
CA LYS A 46 -10.99 1.19 14.62
C LYS A 46 -9.70 2.00 14.74
N ASP A 47 -8.59 1.39 14.36
CA ASP A 47 -7.26 1.99 14.31
C ASP A 47 -6.89 2.35 12.86
N PRO A 48 -5.90 3.24 12.63
CA PRO A 48 -5.55 3.68 11.29
C PRO A 48 -5.23 2.55 10.29
N ILE A 49 -5.45 2.86 9.02
CA ILE A 49 -4.99 2.09 7.87
C ILE A 49 -3.75 2.79 7.32
N ILE A 50 -2.72 2.03 6.94
CA ILE A 50 -1.54 2.54 6.27
C ILE A 50 -1.51 1.92 4.87
N ASP A 51 -1.64 2.76 3.84
CA ASP A 51 -1.56 2.43 2.41
C ASP A 51 -0.16 2.78 1.91
N VAL A 52 0.71 1.78 1.79
CA VAL A 52 2.09 1.93 1.31
C VAL A 52 2.13 1.66 -0.19
N GLY A 53 2.68 2.61 -0.95
CA GLY A 53 2.60 2.63 -2.41
C GLY A 53 1.20 3.03 -2.85
N ALA A 54 0.75 4.20 -2.41
CA ALA A 54 -0.63 4.63 -2.65
C ALA A 54 -0.91 4.98 -4.13
N HIS A 55 0.13 5.13 -4.96
CA HIS A 55 0.03 5.48 -6.38
C HIS A 55 -0.86 6.73 -6.54
N ALA A 56 -1.81 6.72 -7.47
CA ALA A 56 -2.80 7.79 -7.66
C ALA A 56 -3.93 7.78 -6.60
N GLY A 57 -3.81 7.01 -5.53
CA GLY A 57 -4.75 6.99 -4.40
C GLY A 57 -5.95 6.07 -4.55
N PHE A 58 -5.95 5.16 -5.51
CA PHE A 58 -7.09 4.30 -5.81
C PHE A 58 -7.50 3.42 -4.61
N PHE A 59 -6.53 2.76 -3.95
CA PHE A 59 -6.81 1.97 -2.75
C PHE A 59 -7.28 2.86 -1.58
N SER A 60 -6.66 4.02 -1.38
CA SER A 60 -7.09 4.97 -0.34
C SER A 60 -8.54 5.44 -0.52
N LEU A 61 -8.98 5.73 -1.75
CA LEU A 61 -10.38 6.05 -2.05
C LEU A 61 -11.30 4.85 -1.82
N TYR A 62 -10.87 3.66 -2.25
CA TYR A 62 -11.58 2.40 -2.05
C TYR A 62 -11.83 2.13 -0.56
N ALA A 63 -10.79 2.22 0.27
CA ALA A 63 -10.87 2.04 1.71
C ALA A 63 -11.74 3.11 2.39
N SER A 64 -11.63 4.38 1.96
CA SER A 64 -12.49 5.47 2.44
C SER A 64 -13.96 5.28 2.05
N ALA A 65 -14.27 4.56 0.97
CA ALA A 65 -15.63 4.21 0.61
C ALA A 65 -16.26 3.25 1.64
N PHE A 66 -15.50 2.28 2.12
CA PHE A 66 -15.97 1.32 3.12
C PHE A 66 -16.04 1.88 4.53
N ASN A 67 -15.09 2.74 4.90
CA ASN A 67 -15.03 3.31 6.24
C ASN A 67 -14.46 4.72 6.21
N SER A 68 -15.34 5.72 6.26
CA SER A 68 -14.95 7.14 6.31
C SER A 68 -14.57 7.63 7.70
N ASN A 69 -14.71 6.79 8.74
CA ASN A 69 -14.44 7.15 10.13
C ASN A 69 -13.02 6.81 10.59
N VAL A 70 -12.32 5.93 9.86
CA VAL A 70 -10.94 5.56 10.15
C VAL A 70 -9.97 6.47 9.39
N LYS A 71 -8.87 6.84 10.06
CA LYS A 71 -7.78 7.58 9.40
C LYS A 71 -6.98 6.65 8.49
N ILE A 72 -6.74 7.08 7.26
CA ILE A 72 -5.92 6.38 6.28
C ILE A 72 -4.69 7.23 6.02
N PHE A 73 -3.50 6.66 6.18
CA PHE A 73 -2.24 7.31 5.79
C PHE A 73 -1.83 6.74 4.43
N ALA A 74 -1.80 7.58 3.40
CA ALA A 74 -1.46 7.20 2.03
C ALA A 74 -0.02 7.64 1.73
N LEU A 75 0.91 6.69 1.70
CA LEU A 75 2.33 6.92 1.50
C LEU A 75 2.67 6.72 0.02
N GLU A 76 3.01 7.80 -0.66
CA GLU A 76 3.40 7.78 -2.07
C GLU A 76 4.61 8.70 -2.31
N PRO A 77 5.80 8.15 -2.57
CA PRO A 77 7.01 8.95 -2.73
C PRO A 77 7.16 9.62 -4.10
N GLU A 78 6.53 9.11 -5.17
CA GLU A 78 6.67 9.67 -6.51
C GLU A 78 5.80 10.95 -6.65
N PRO A 79 6.40 12.11 -6.98
CA PRO A 79 5.66 13.37 -7.08
C PRO A 79 4.46 13.34 -8.03
N LYS A 80 4.58 12.67 -9.20
CA LYS A 80 3.49 12.64 -10.19
C LYS A 80 2.29 11.84 -9.68
N ASN A 81 2.52 10.71 -9.00
CA ASN A 81 1.46 9.94 -8.36
C ASN A 81 0.85 10.71 -7.18
N PHE A 82 1.70 11.32 -6.36
CA PHE A 82 1.30 12.13 -5.21
C PHE A 82 0.37 13.29 -5.61
N ASP A 83 0.71 14.03 -6.67
CA ASP A 83 -0.11 15.14 -7.19
C ASP A 83 -1.52 14.68 -7.60
N ILE A 84 -1.62 13.50 -8.23
CA ILE A 84 -2.92 12.92 -8.63
C ILE A 84 -3.69 12.44 -7.41
N LEU A 85 -3.03 11.79 -6.45
CA LEU A 85 -3.63 11.41 -5.16
C LEU A 85 -4.23 12.65 -4.47
N GLU A 86 -3.50 13.75 -4.33
CA GLU A 86 -4.03 14.97 -3.71
C GLU A 86 -5.22 15.54 -4.49
N LYS A 87 -5.14 15.56 -5.83
CA LYS A 87 -6.23 16.00 -6.70
C LYS A 87 -7.48 15.13 -6.50
N HIS A 88 -7.32 13.81 -6.42
CA HIS A 88 -8.42 12.88 -6.16
C HIS A 88 -9.06 13.13 -4.80
N LEU A 89 -8.28 13.27 -3.73
CA LEU A 89 -8.82 13.54 -2.41
C LEU A 89 -9.60 14.86 -2.36
N LYS A 90 -9.06 15.91 -2.98
CA LYS A 90 -9.70 17.23 -3.07
C LYS A 90 -11.02 17.18 -3.86
N ASN A 91 -11.00 16.59 -5.06
CA ASN A 91 -12.18 16.53 -5.94
C ASN A 91 -13.33 15.72 -5.34
N ASN A 92 -12.99 14.73 -4.51
CA ASN A 92 -13.94 13.83 -3.85
C ASN A 92 -14.28 14.24 -2.41
N LYS A 93 -13.75 15.38 -1.93
CA LYS A 93 -13.97 15.90 -0.57
C LYS A 93 -13.64 14.87 0.52
N ILE A 94 -12.61 14.07 0.29
CA ILE A 94 -12.18 13.02 1.23
C ILE A 94 -11.39 13.67 2.37
N LYS A 95 -11.83 13.43 3.61
CA LYS A 95 -11.26 14.04 4.81
C LYS A 95 -10.48 13.08 5.70
N ASN A 96 -10.72 11.77 5.54
CA ASN A 96 -10.13 10.76 6.41
C ASN A 96 -8.83 10.16 5.84
N VAL A 97 -8.41 10.56 4.64
CA VAL A 97 -7.12 10.17 4.04
C VAL A 97 -6.12 11.33 4.19
N LEU A 98 -4.96 11.02 4.74
CA LEU A 98 -3.82 11.93 4.83
C LEU A 98 -2.73 11.46 3.83
N PRO A 99 -2.54 12.18 2.71
CA PRO A 99 -1.47 11.87 1.78
C PRO A 99 -0.12 12.32 2.36
N LEU A 100 0.92 11.48 2.24
CA LEU A 100 2.29 11.77 2.66
C LEU A 100 3.27 11.42 1.54
N ALA A 101 4.05 12.41 1.11
CA ALA A 101 5.08 12.25 0.08
C ALA A 101 6.33 11.58 0.67
N VAL A 102 6.23 10.29 1.01
CA VAL A 102 7.27 9.51 1.72
C VAL A 102 7.19 8.04 1.34
N ALA A 103 8.35 7.38 1.21
CA ALA A 103 8.41 5.92 1.07
C ALA A 103 8.54 5.27 2.44
N LEU A 104 7.82 4.17 2.67
CA LEU A 104 8.15 3.27 3.78
C LEU A 104 9.36 2.43 3.36
N SER A 105 10.38 2.33 4.20
CA SER A 105 11.56 1.49 3.93
C SER A 105 12.16 0.93 5.21
N SER A 106 13.20 0.12 5.12
CA SER A 106 13.90 -0.43 6.29
C SER A 106 14.68 0.61 7.11
N LYS A 107 14.87 1.83 6.58
CA LYS A 107 15.62 2.90 7.25
C LYS A 107 15.08 4.29 6.89
N SER A 108 14.85 5.11 7.91
CA SER A 108 14.54 6.53 7.73
C SER A 108 15.70 7.32 7.11
N GLY A 109 15.38 8.29 6.26
CA GLY A 109 16.38 9.15 5.60
C GLY A 109 15.94 9.65 4.24
N LYS A 110 16.85 9.63 3.28
CA LYS A 110 16.55 9.83 1.85
C LYS A 110 17.15 8.68 1.05
N GLN A 111 16.40 8.14 0.11
CA GLN A 111 16.87 7.06 -0.77
C GLN A 111 16.55 7.38 -2.23
N LYS A 112 17.27 6.72 -3.14
CA LYS A 112 17.00 6.80 -4.58
C LYS A 112 15.84 5.88 -4.92
N LEU A 113 14.78 6.46 -5.46
CA LEU A 113 13.69 5.74 -6.13
C LEU A 113 14.00 5.69 -7.62
N HIS A 114 13.92 4.50 -8.21
CA HIS A 114 14.09 4.29 -9.65
C HIS A 114 12.71 4.33 -10.31
N LEU A 115 12.56 5.23 -11.28
CA LEU A 115 11.31 5.43 -11.99
C LEU A 115 11.33 4.66 -13.31
N SER A 116 10.43 3.69 -13.45
CA SER A 116 10.08 3.12 -14.75
C SER A 116 9.32 4.15 -15.60
N LYS A 117 9.38 3.98 -16.94
CA LYS A 117 8.60 4.81 -17.88
C LYS A 117 7.08 4.65 -17.71
N ASP A 118 6.65 3.50 -17.20
CA ASP A 118 5.28 3.23 -16.80
C ASP A 118 5.11 3.54 -15.31
N SER A 119 3.99 4.12 -14.88
CA SER A 119 3.79 4.57 -13.49
C SER A 119 3.67 3.42 -12.45
N HIS A 120 3.91 2.18 -12.86
CA HIS A 120 3.63 0.97 -12.08
C HIS A 120 4.86 0.46 -11.35
N ASN A 121 6.03 0.41 -11.99
CA ASN A 121 7.17 -0.39 -11.52
C ASN A 121 8.27 0.48 -10.87
N HIS A 122 8.01 1.08 -9.72
CA HIS A 122 9.02 1.88 -9.01
C HIS A 122 9.66 1.10 -7.87
N TYR A 123 11.00 0.98 -7.88
CA TYR A 123 11.75 0.22 -6.87
C TYR A 123 12.88 1.05 -6.25
N LEU A 124 13.30 0.69 -5.02
CA LEU A 124 14.43 1.30 -4.32
C LEU A 124 15.72 0.52 -4.63
N SER A 125 16.80 1.18 -5.06
CA SER A 125 18.07 0.49 -5.38
C SER A 125 19.31 1.37 -5.20
N SER A 126 20.46 0.72 -4.99
CA SER A 126 21.80 1.31 -4.88
C SER A 126 22.67 1.18 -6.15
N GLY A 127 22.14 0.69 -7.28
CA GLY A 127 22.91 0.36 -8.49
C GLY A 127 22.51 1.13 -9.76
N GLU A 128 23.44 1.21 -10.72
CA GLU A 128 23.36 1.94 -11.98
C GLU A 128 22.58 1.17 -13.07
N ALA A 129 21.39 1.67 -13.43
CA ALA A 129 20.75 1.42 -14.72
C ALA A 129 19.96 2.67 -15.14
N VAL A 130 19.75 2.83 -16.44
CA VAL A 130 19.39 4.07 -17.16
C VAL A 130 17.90 4.45 -17.00
N GLU A 131 17.42 4.50 -15.76
CA GLU A 131 16.08 4.93 -15.37
C GLU A 131 16.16 6.27 -14.64
N GLU A 132 15.13 7.12 -14.79
CA GLU A 132 15.10 8.41 -14.10
C GLU A 132 15.07 8.13 -12.60
N THR A 133 16.05 8.66 -11.84
CA THR A 133 16.10 8.46 -10.39
C THR A 133 15.76 9.74 -9.67
N ILE A 134 14.92 9.63 -8.63
CA ILE A 134 14.59 10.75 -7.76
C ILE A 134 14.95 10.44 -6.32
N MET A 135 15.40 11.46 -5.60
CA MET A 135 15.68 11.35 -4.16
C MET A 135 14.38 11.62 -3.39
N VAL A 136 13.90 10.61 -2.67
CA VAL A 136 12.65 10.69 -1.91
C VAL A 136 12.94 10.53 -0.42
N PRO A 137 12.17 11.18 0.47
CA PRO A 137 12.27 10.93 1.89
C PRO A 137 11.75 9.52 2.19
N THR A 138 12.41 8.84 3.12
CA THR A 138 12.02 7.51 3.59
C THR A 138 11.79 7.52 5.09
N GLN A 139 10.88 6.67 5.56
CA GLN A 139 10.66 6.39 6.97
C GLN A 139 10.57 4.89 7.21
N ASP A 140 11.15 4.41 8.30
CA ASP A 140 10.84 3.09 8.84
C ASP A 140 9.53 3.12 9.62
N LEU A 141 8.93 1.93 9.81
CA LEU A 141 7.60 1.82 10.40
C LEU A 141 7.57 2.30 11.86
N THR A 142 8.63 2.06 12.62
CA THR A 142 8.75 2.52 14.02
C THR A 142 8.69 4.04 14.09
N ASN A 143 9.60 4.71 13.38
CA ASN A 143 9.65 6.17 13.35
C ASN A 143 8.36 6.79 12.76
N PHE A 144 7.76 6.14 11.76
CA PHE A 144 6.47 6.55 11.22
C PHE A 144 5.36 6.49 12.29
N CYS A 145 5.27 5.40 13.04
CA CYS A 145 4.25 5.21 14.06
C CYS A 145 4.44 6.17 15.23
N GLU A 146 5.68 6.36 15.71
CA GLU A 146 6.01 7.29 16.78
C GLU A 146 5.63 8.74 16.42
N LYS A 147 6.08 9.21 15.25
CA LYS A 147 5.80 10.57 14.75
C LYS A 147 4.30 10.84 14.66
N ASN A 148 3.52 9.84 14.24
CA ASN A 148 2.08 9.97 14.04
C ASN A 148 1.25 9.52 15.24
N LYS A 149 1.89 9.14 16.37
CA LYS A 149 1.25 8.64 17.59
C LYS A 149 0.32 7.43 17.33
N ILE A 150 0.73 6.54 16.43
CA ILE A 150 0.00 5.34 16.06
C ILE A 150 0.36 4.23 17.05
N LYS A 151 -0.64 3.71 17.76
CA LYS A 151 -0.46 2.61 18.74
C LYS A 151 -0.85 1.24 18.20
N ASN A 152 -1.73 1.22 17.19
CA ASN A 152 -2.23 0.03 16.52
C ASN A 152 -2.53 0.37 15.07
N ILE A 153 -2.47 -0.62 14.20
CA ILE A 153 -2.77 -0.51 12.77
C ILE A 153 -3.82 -1.56 12.44
N SER A 154 -5.00 -1.13 11.99
CA SER A 154 -6.06 -2.07 11.60
C SER A 154 -5.67 -2.85 10.34
N LEU A 155 -5.04 -2.16 9.39
CA LEU A 155 -4.59 -2.73 8.14
C LEU A 155 -3.33 -2.01 7.65
N LEU A 156 -2.27 -2.78 7.44
CA LEU A 156 -1.08 -2.36 6.69
C LEU A 156 -1.19 -2.94 5.27
N LYS A 157 -1.40 -2.07 4.28
CA LYS A 157 -1.34 -2.45 2.86
C LYS A 157 0.07 -2.18 2.35
N LEU A 158 0.69 -3.15 1.67
CA LEU A 158 1.96 -2.95 0.97
C LEU A 158 1.86 -3.39 -0.49
N ASP A 159 2.25 -2.49 -1.38
CA ASP A 159 2.31 -2.72 -2.82
C ASP A 159 3.34 -1.72 -3.37
N ILE A 160 4.60 -2.13 -3.39
CA ILE A 160 5.76 -1.29 -3.72
C ILE A 160 6.79 -2.05 -4.56
N GLU A 161 6.31 -2.98 -5.38
CA GLU A 161 7.05 -3.62 -6.48
C GLU A 161 8.41 -4.23 -6.06
N GLY A 162 8.42 -4.98 -4.95
CA GLY A 162 9.58 -5.75 -4.50
C GLY A 162 10.33 -5.20 -3.29
N GLY A 163 10.02 -3.98 -2.85
CA GLY A 163 10.57 -3.39 -1.62
C GLY A 163 9.99 -3.98 -0.32
N GLU A 164 8.95 -4.81 -0.40
CA GLU A 164 8.21 -5.30 0.77
C GLU A 164 9.07 -6.19 1.66
N TYR A 165 9.95 -6.99 1.07
CA TYR A 165 10.77 -7.98 1.76
C TYR A 165 11.71 -7.33 2.77
N ASP A 166 12.38 -6.25 2.38
CA ASP A 166 13.31 -5.56 3.27
C ASP A 166 12.60 -4.83 4.40
N ILE A 167 11.37 -4.37 4.18
CA ILE A 167 10.53 -3.81 5.24
C ILE A 167 10.25 -4.90 6.28
N PHE A 168 9.67 -6.04 5.88
CA PHE A 168 9.33 -7.11 6.82
C PHE A 168 10.55 -7.68 7.56
N ARG A 169 11.69 -7.84 6.89
CA ARG A 169 12.95 -8.26 7.54
C ARG A 169 13.45 -7.27 8.58
N SER A 170 13.13 -5.98 8.43
CA SER A 170 13.57 -4.91 9.34
C SER A 170 12.61 -4.61 10.49
N LEU A 171 11.37 -5.11 10.43
CA LEU A 171 10.38 -4.88 11.47
C LEU A 171 10.82 -5.52 12.79
N SER A 172 10.70 -4.77 13.88
CA SER A 172 10.87 -5.32 15.23
C SER A 172 9.64 -6.12 15.64
N THR A 173 9.77 -6.96 16.68
CA THR A 173 8.62 -7.68 17.26
C THR A 173 7.49 -6.73 17.65
N GLU A 174 7.82 -5.57 18.22
CA GLU A 174 6.85 -4.54 18.60
C GLU A 174 6.11 -3.98 17.39
N ASN A 175 6.77 -3.86 16.23
CA ASN A 175 6.08 -3.46 15.00
C ASN A 175 5.07 -4.51 14.55
N TYR A 176 5.42 -5.80 14.62
CA TYR A 176 4.48 -6.88 14.29
C TYR A 176 3.28 -6.91 15.25
N ASP A 177 3.52 -6.66 16.54
CA ASP A 177 2.48 -6.69 17.57
C ASP A 177 1.46 -5.55 17.42
N ILE A 178 1.82 -4.39 16.86
CA ILE A 178 0.84 -3.31 16.62
C ILE A 178 0.01 -3.50 15.34
N ILE A 179 0.40 -4.41 14.43
CA ILE A 179 -0.30 -4.64 13.17
C ILE A 179 -1.37 -5.72 13.37
N LYS A 180 -2.64 -5.38 13.14
CA LYS A 180 -3.77 -6.33 13.22
C LYS A 180 -3.94 -7.15 11.96
N SER A 181 -3.72 -6.55 10.79
CA SER A 181 -3.82 -7.23 9.51
C SER A 181 -2.87 -6.65 8.49
N VAL A 182 -2.42 -7.51 7.57
CA VAL A 182 -1.61 -7.13 6.40
C VAL A 182 -2.37 -7.57 5.16
N VAL A 183 -2.40 -6.71 4.15
CA VAL A 183 -2.67 -7.11 2.77
C VAL A 183 -1.51 -6.67 1.92
N MET A 184 -0.97 -7.54 1.08
CA MET A 184 0.12 -7.13 0.20
C MET A 184 0.09 -7.89 -1.11
N GLU A 185 0.53 -7.23 -2.16
CA GLU A 185 0.94 -7.90 -3.38
C GLU A 185 2.38 -8.39 -3.20
N TYR A 186 2.64 -9.63 -3.63
CA TYR A 186 3.98 -10.18 -3.62
C TYR A 186 4.50 -10.34 -5.04
N HIS A 187 5.79 -10.09 -5.18
CA HIS A 187 6.54 -10.24 -6.42
C HIS A 187 7.64 -11.28 -6.19
N ASN A 188 7.51 -12.45 -6.82
CA ASN A 188 8.52 -13.50 -6.75
C ASN A 188 9.61 -13.23 -7.81
N TYR A 189 10.74 -12.69 -7.36
CA TYR A 189 11.97 -12.52 -8.16
C TYR A 189 13.05 -13.49 -7.66
N ASP A 190 14.14 -13.68 -8.41
CA ASP A 190 15.13 -14.75 -8.15
C ASP A 190 15.58 -14.90 -6.68
N LYS A 191 15.73 -13.78 -5.94
CA LYS A 191 16.12 -13.76 -4.52
C LYS A 191 14.97 -13.57 -3.52
N ASN A 192 13.79 -13.19 -3.99
CA ASN A 192 12.66 -12.77 -3.17
C ASN A 192 11.49 -13.73 -3.42
N ASN A 193 11.10 -14.48 -2.39
CA ASN A 193 10.01 -15.43 -2.47
C ASN A 193 8.99 -15.14 -1.37
N HIS A 194 7.74 -14.95 -1.76
CA HIS A 194 6.62 -14.70 -0.85
C HIS A 194 6.53 -15.71 0.30
N THR A 195 7.05 -16.94 0.15
CA THR A 195 7.12 -17.93 1.23
C THR A 195 7.91 -17.43 2.44
N GLU A 196 8.95 -16.62 2.25
CA GLU A 196 9.70 -16.00 3.34
C GLU A 196 8.81 -15.05 4.16
N ILE A 197 8.04 -14.19 3.49
CA ILE A 197 7.13 -13.26 4.16
C ILE A 197 6.02 -14.02 4.88
N VAL A 198 5.50 -15.09 4.26
CA VAL A 198 4.54 -15.99 4.90
C VAL A 198 5.13 -16.59 6.18
N GLN A 199 6.40 -17.01 6.17
CA GLN A 199 7.07 -17.56 7.34
C GLN A 199 7.26 -16.50 8.43
N LEU A 200 7.81 -15.33 8.08
CA LEU A 200 8.02 -14.21 9.02
C LEU A 200 6.71 -13.79 9.70
N LEU A 201 5.64 -13.63 8.92
CA LEU A 201 4.31 -13.30 9.46
C LEU A 201 3.80 -14.39 10.41
N ARG A 202 3.96 -15.67 10.07
CA ARG A 202 3.53 -16.79 10.93
C ARG A 202 4.32 -16.85 12.25
N GLU A 203 5.64 -16.65 12.19
CA GLU A 203 6.51 -16.59 13.37
C GLU A 203 6.09 -15.48 14.34
N HIS A 204 5.59 -14.37 13.80
CA HIS A 204 5.07 -13.23 14.57
C HIS A 204 3.57 -13.32 14.88
N GLY A 205 2.96 -14.51 14.76
CA GLY A 205 1.61 -14.78 15.26
C GLY A 205 0.47 -14.52 14.27
N PHE A 206 0.77 -14.31 12.99
CA PHE A 206 -0.26 -14.12 11.97
C PHE A 206 -0.76 -15.46 11.42
N THR A 207 -2.07 -15.51 11.17
CA THR A 207 -2.63 -16.42 10.15
C THR A 207 -2.41 -15.82 8.79
N VAL A 208 -1.97 -16.61 7.83
CA VAL A 208 -1.61 -16.13 6.49
C VAL A 208 -2.31 -16.96 5.43
N GLN A 209 -2.98 -16.28 4.52
CA GLN A 209 -3.60 -16.82 3.31
C GLN A 209 -2.91 -16.22 2.09
N THR A 210 -2.60 -17.05 1.09
CA THR A 210 -2.00 -16.64 -0.17
C THR A 210 -2.98 -16.86 -1.32
N PHE A 211 -2.98 -15.94 -2.28
CA PHE A 211 -3.86 -15.94 -3.44
C PHE A 211 -3.01 -15.69 -4.69
N PRO A 212 -2.44 -16.74 -5.30
CA PRO A 212 -1.64 -16.61 -6.50
C PRO A 212 -2.45 -16.03 -7.65
N SER A 213 -1.83 -15.14 -8.43
CA SER A 213 -2.43 -14.66 -9.66
C SER A 213 -2.63 -15.84 -10.63
N LYS A 214 -3.76 -15.83 -11.31
CA LYS A 214 -4.07 -16.82 -12.36
C LYS A 214 -3.33 -16.53 -13.66
N PHE A 215 -2.83 -15.31 -13.82
CA PHE A 215 -2.24 -14.80 -15.05
C PHE A 215 -0.72 -14.74 -14.98
N ASP A 216 -0.17 -14.37 -13.82
CA ASP A 216 1.27 -14.37 -13.57
C ASP A 216 1.63 -15.23 -12.36
N LYS A 217 2.47 -16.25 -12.57
CA LYS A 217 2.93 -17.14 -11.50
C LYS A 217 3.86 -16.46 -10.50
N LYS A 218 4.42 -15.30 -10.85
CA LYS A 218 5.29 -14.51 -9.99
C LYS A 218 4.52 -13.58 -9.07
N LEU A 219 3.24 -13.34 -9.34
CA LEU A 219 2.41 -12.39 -8.62
C LEU A 219 1.32 -13.06 -7.80
N GLY A 220 0.81 -12.34 -6.82
CA GLY A 220 -0.36 -12.71 -6.06
C GLY A 220 -0.47 -11.92 -4.77
N PHE A 221 -1.50 -12.23 -4.00
CA PHE A 221 -1.79 -11.51 -2.77
C PHE A 221 -1.51 -12.36 -1.54
N ILE A 222 -0.94 -11.74 -0.51
CA ILE A 222 -0.96 -12.23 0.86
C ILE A 222 -2.01 -11.43 1.63
N PHE A 223 -2.84 -12.15 2.36
CA PHE A 223 -3.67 -11.57 3.40
C PHE A 223 -3.36 -12.25 4.73
N ALA A 224 -3.01 -11.46 5.73
CA ALA A 224 -2.62 -11.96 7.04
C ALA A 224 -3.37 -11.25 8.16
N ARG A 225 -3.74 -12.01 9.21
CA ARG A 225 -4.39 -11.50 10.42
C ARG A 225 -3.64 -11.92 11.66
N ASN A 226 -3.30 -10.97 12.51
CA ASN A 226 -2.60 -11.22 13.76
C ASN A 226 -3.57 -11.84 14.78
N LYS A 227 -3.28 -13.07 15.24
CA LYS A 227 -4.10 -13.76 16.24
C LYS A 227 -4.03 -13.12 17.62
N ARG A 228 -2.93 -12.43 17.94
CA ARG A 228 -2.65 -11.86 19.25
C ARG A 228 -3.50 -10.61 19.54
N ASN A 229 -4.06 -9.99 18.50
CA ASN A 229 -4.77 -8.70 18.58
C ASN A 229 -6.29 -8.81 18.43
N ASN A 230 -6.85 -10.03 18.54
CA ASN A 230 -8.29 -10.29 18.42
C ASN A 230 -9.06 -10.20 19.75
N ASN A 231 -8.47 -9.59 20.79
CA ASN A 231 -9.14 -9.34 22.08
C ASN A 231 -9.67 -7.90 22.15
#